data_AF-A0A9D2P9J5-F1
#
_entry.id   AF-A0A9D2P9J5-F1
#
_cell.length_a   1.000
_cell.length_b   1.000
_cell.length_c   1.000
_cell.angle_alpha   90.00
_cell.angle_beta   90.00
_cell.angle_gamma   90.00
#
_symmetry.space_group_name_H-M   'P 1'
#
loop_
_entity.id
_entity.type
_entity.pdbx_description
1 polymer ?
#
loop_
_entity_poly.entity_id
_entity_poly.type
_entity_poly.pdbx_seq_one_letter_code
_entity_poly.pdbx_strand_id
1 'polypeptide(L)'
;KTGRKHIPTRLFKQAVSLSKQARAIEAALDGINPLNAGKKKEEALFMLKKWFPQMENFSGQLKKYKVTINDLLEENKKLEARAKASEQGKMKDRMERATLESELHNLRNFVDRIPPEVLAQVKRQQRHTVKER
;
A
#
# COMPACT_ATOMS: atom_id res chain seq x y z
N LYS A 1 -5.33 -2.96 -11.27
CA LYS A 1 -4.61 -4.21 -10.91
C LYS A 1 -4.90 -4.51 -9.45
N THR A 2 -5.63 -5.58 -9.13
CA THR A 2 -6.07 -5.86 -7.76
C THR A 2 -4.88 -6.27 -6.88
N GLY A 3 -4.49 -5.42 -5.93
CA GLY A 3 -3.47 -5.68 -4.92
C GLY A 3 -3.93 -6.71 -3.89
N ARG A 4 -4.03 -7.98 -4.31
CA ARG A 4 -4.53 -9.06 -3.44
C ARG A 4 -3.53 -9.39 -2.33
N LYS A 5 -3.72 -8.76 -1.17
CA LYS A 5 -3.15 -9.11 0.14
C LYS A 5 -3.82 -10.37 0.71
N HIS A 6 -3.78 -11.51 0.02
CA HIS A 6 -4.49 -12.72 0.47
C HIS A 6 -3.56 -13.94 0.51
N ILE A 7 -3.56 -14.65 1.65
CA ILE A 7 -2.92 -15.96 1.81
C ILE A 7 -3.54 -16.92 0.78
N PRO A 8 -2.78 -17.59 -0.09
CA PRO A 8 -3.38 -18.43 -1.12
C PRO A 8 -4.34 -19.46 -0.52
N THR A 9 -5.54 -19.60 -1.09
CA THR A 9 -6.55 -20.57 -0.63
C THR A 9 -5.99 -21.99 -0.57
N ARG A 10 -5.02 -22.31 -1.44
CA ARG A 10 -4.25 -23.56 -1.41
C ARG A 10 -3.50 -23.77 -0.08
N LEU A 11 -2.85 -22.73 0.43
CA LEU A 11 -2.10 -22.78 1.70
C LEU A 11 -3.05 -23.00 2.88
N PHE A 12 -4.21 -22.34 2.88
CA PHE A 12 -5.25 -22.55 3.88
C PHE A 12 -5.79 -24.00 3.86
N LYS A 13 -6.10 -24.52 2.67
CA LYS A 13 -6.54 -25.93 2.52
C LYS A 13 -5.47 -26.92 3.01
N GLN A 14 -4.20 -26.63 2.74
CA GLN A 14 -3.08 -27.44 3.23
C GLN A 14 -3.00 -27.43 4.76
N ALA A 15 -3.17 -26.26 5.38
CA ALA A 15 -3.22 -26.12 6.84
C ALA A 15 -4.34 -26.98 7.44
N VAL A 16 -5.56 -26.87 6.90
CA VAL A 16 -6.73 -27.64 7.36
C VAL A 16 -6.49 -29.15 7.23
N SER A 17 -5.88 -29.60 6.12
CA SER A 17 -5.53 -31.01 5.92
C SER A 17 -4.53 -31.50 6.97
N LEU A 18 -3.44 -30.75 7.21
CA LEU A 18 -2.43 -31.07 8.20
C LEU A 18 -3.01 -31.13 9.62
N SER A 19 -3.91 -30.23 9.97
CA SER A 19 -4.60 -30.24 11.27
C SER A 19 -5.51 -31.46 11.43
N LYS A 20 -6.19 -31.90 10.36
CA LYS A 20 -6.98 -33.15 10.40
C LYS A 20 -6.10 -34.38 10.61
N GLN A 21 -4.96 -34.44 9.92
CA GLN A 21 -3.99 -35.53 10.11
C GLN A 21 -3.42 -35.55 11.53
N ALA A 22 -3.11 -34.37 12.10
CA ALA A 22 -2.64 -34.25 13.49
C ALA A 22 -3.66 -34.83 14.49
N ARG A 23 -4.95 -34.47 14.36
CA ARG A 23 -6.02 -35.04 15.21
C ARG A 23 -6.17 -36.55 15.06
N ALA A 24 -5.98 -37.09 13.86
CA ALA A 24 -6.02 -38.53 13.63
C ALA A 24 -4.85 -39.25 14.33
N ILE A 25 -3.67 -38.62 14.33
CA ILE A 25 -2.49 -39.10 15.07
C ILE A 25 -2.76 -39.06 16.58
N GLU A 26 -3.29 -37.95 17.10
CA GLU A 26 -3.68 -37.81 18.52
C GLU A 26 -4.65 -38.92 18.93
N ALA A 27 -5.72 -39.13 18.16
CA ALA A 27 -6.69 -40.19 18.42
C ALA A 27 -6.07 -41.60 18.37
N ALA A 28 -5.11 -41.85 17.49
CA ALA A 28 -4.40 -43.13 17.41
C ALA A 28 -3.50 -43.37 18.64
N LEU A 29 -2.89 -42.31 19.17
CA LEU A 29 -2.08 -42.35 20.39
C LEU A 29 -2.96 -42.54 21.63
N ASP A 30 -4.07 -41.82 21.73
CA ASP A 30 -5.02 -41.93 22.85
C ASP A 30 -5.70 -43.30 22.91
N GLY A 31 -5.85 -43.97 21.77
CA GLY A 31 -6.43 -45.32 21.67
C GLY A 31 -5.48 -46.46 22.08
N ILE A 32 -4.26 -46.15 22.55
CA ILE A 32 -3.28 -47.15 23.01
C ILE A 32 -3.72 -47.72 24.36
N ASN A 33 -3.92 -49.03 24.41
CA ASN A 33 -4.18 -49.79 25.62
C ASN A 33 -3.26 -51.01 25.70
N PRO A 34 -3.10 -51.65 26.87
CA PRO A 34 -2.20 -52.80 27.03
C PRO A 34 -2.48 -53.99 26.09
N LEU A 35 -3.72 -54.11 25.57
CA LEU A 35 -4.14 -55.19 24.68
C LEU A 35 -3.80 -54.92 23.20
N ASN A 36 -3.67 -53.65 22.78
CA ASN A 36 -3.48 -53.24 21.38
C ASN A 36 -2.22 -52.38 21.14
N ALA A 37 -1.41 -52.14 22.17
CA ALA A 37 -0.33 -51.16 22.17
C ALA A 37 0.67 -51.31 21.02
N GLY A 38 1.07 -52.54 20.68
CA GLY A 38 2.00 -52.79 19.58
C GLY A 38 1.48 -52.26 18.24
N LYS A 39 0.28 -52.69 17.85
CA LYS A 39 -0.34 -52.30 16.57
C LYS A 39 -0.66 -50.81 16.51
N LYS A 40 -1.20 -50.23 17.59
CA LYS A 40 -1.54 -48.79 17.64
C LYS A 40 -0.31 -47.90 17.62
N LYS A 41 0.79 -48.31 18.27
CA LYS A 41 2.08 -47.61 18.20
C LYS A 41 2.66 -47.62 16.78
N GLU A 42 2.60 -48.75 16.08
CA GLU A 42 3.05 -48.83 14.68
C GLU A 42 2.20 -47.97 13.74
N GLU A 43 0.88 -47.97 13.92
CA GLU A 43 -0.06 -47.12 13.17
C GLU A 43 0.26 -45.64 13.37
N ALA A 44 0.38 -45.18 14.62
CA ALA A 44 0.73 -43.79 14.93
C ALA A 44 2.11 -43.42 14.36
N LEU A 45 3.09 -44.31 14.45
CA LEU A 45 4.44 -44.10 13.91
C LEU A 45 4.43 -43.96 12.38
N PHE A 46 3.62 -44.76 11.69
CA PHE A 46 3.43 -44.66 10.24
C PHE A 46 2.78 -43.34 9.84
N MET A 47 1.74 -42.91 10.56
CA MET A 47 1.08 -41.61 10.31
C MET A 47 2.05 -40.45 10.53
N LEU A 48 2.82 -40.47 11.62
CA LEU A 48 3.85 -39.47 11.93
C LEU A 48 4.93 -39.39 10.85
N LYS A 49 5.43 -40.53 10.37
CA LYS A 49 6.41 -40.59 9.26
C LYS A 49 5.92 -39.88 8.00
N LYS A 50 4.61 -39.91 7.71
CA LYS A 50 4.01 -39.21 6.57
C LYS A 50 3.71 -37.74 6.86
N TRP A 51 3.35 -37.41 8.10
CA TRP A 51 2.91 -36.07 8.49
C TRP A 51 4.08 -35.08 8.63
N PHE A 52 5.21 -35.51 9.22
CA PHE A 52 6.35 -34.63 9.48
C PHE A 52 6.90 -33.94 8.21
N PRO A 53 7.18 -34.64 7.10
CA PRO A 53 7.67 -33.98 5.89
C PRO A 53 6.68 -32.97 5.30
N GLN A 54 5.37 -33.24 5.39
CA GLN A 54 4.34 -32.33 4.92
C GLN A 54 4.26 -31.07 5.79
N MET A 55 4.41 -31.22 7.10
CA MET A 55 4.42 -30.12 8.06
C MET A 55 5.66 -29.23 7.92
N GLU A 56 6.83 -29.83 7.71
CA GLU A 56 8.09 -29.09 7.47
C GLU A 56 8.01 -28.24 6.20
N ASN A 57 7.55 -28.85 5.09
CA ASN A 57 7.30 -28.12 3.84
C ASN A 57 6.29 -26.97 4.04
N PHE A 58 5.20 -27.21 4.78
CA PHE A 58 4.21 -26.18 5.08
C PHE A 58 4.80 -25.02 5.90
N SER A 59 5.63 -25.32 6.90
CA SER A 59 6.37 -24.31 7.68
C SER A 59 7.29 -23.46 6.79
N GLY A 60 8.04 -24.11 5.88
CA GLY A 60 8.86 -23.40 4.90
C GLY A 60 8.06 -22.46 4.00
N GLN A 61 6.89 -22.91 3.52
CA GLN A 61 5.98 -22.08 2.75
C GLN A 61 5.46 -20.88 3.56
N LEU A 62 5.06 -21.09 4.82
CA LEU A 62 4.61 -20.01 5.70
C LEU A 62 5.69 -18.95 5.93
N LYS A 63 6.94 -19.36 6.16
CA LYS A 63 8.07 -18.43 6.33
C LYS A 63 8.25 -17.54 5.11
N LYS A 64 8.20 -18.13 3.90
CA LYS A 64 8.29 -17.37 2.64
C LYS A 64 7.17 -16.33 2.52
N TYR A 65 5.92 -16.72 2.77
CA TYR A 65 4.79 -15.79 2.70
C TYR A 65 4.88 -14.68 3.74
N LYS A 66 5.36 -14.96 4.96
CA LYS A 66 5.56 -13.93 5.99
C LYS A 66 6.55 -12.86 5.52
N VAL A 67 7.67 -13.26 4.92
CA VAL A 67 8.66 -12.33 4.36
C VAL A 67 8.04 -11.49 3.25
N THR A 68 7.40 -12.12 2.25
CA THR A 68 6.76 -11.41 1.15
C THR A 68 5.67 -10.44 1.61
N ILE A 69 4.88 -10.81 2.63
CA ILE A 69 3.86 -9.91 3.21
C ILE A 69 4.51 -8.69 3.84
N ASN A 70 5.59 -8.87 4.60
CA ASN A 70 6.31 -7.76 5.22
C ASN A 70 6.91 -6.83 4.17
N ASP A 71 7.57 -7.36 3.14
CA ASP A 71 8.14 -6.58 2.04
C ASP A 71 7.06 -5.75 1.34
N LEU A 72 5.90 -6.36 1.05
CA LEU A 72 4.77 -5.67 0.44
C LEU A 72 4.14 -4.61 1.35
N LEU A 73 4.14 -4.80 2.67
CA LEU A 73 3.67 -3.79 3.62
C LEU A 73 4.59 -2.58 3.65
N GLU A 74 5.91 -2.81 3.64
CA GLU A 74 6.89 -1.72 3.54
C GLU A 74 6.79 -0.95 2.22
N GLU A 75 6.66 -1.67 1.10
CA GLU A 75 6.47 -1.05 -0.21
C GLU A 75 5.19 -0.20 -0.25
N ASN A 76 4.07 -0.73 0.26
CA ASN A 76 2.81 0.02 0.34
C ASN A 76 2.96 1.29 1.18
N LYS A 77 3.66 1.23 2.33
CA LYS A 77 3.92 2.41 3.17
C LYS A 77 4.70 3.48 2.41
N LYS A 78 5.70 3.10 1.62
CA LYS A 78 6.48 4.02 0.77
C LYS A 78 5.63 4.64 -0.33
N LEU A 79 4.78 3.84 -0.98
CA LEU A 79 3.86 4.30 -2.02
C LEU A 79 2.83 5.29 -1.46
N GLU A 80 2.24 5.01 -0.31
CA GLU A 80 1.32 5.92 0.37
C GLU A 80 1.97 7.26 0.72
N ALA A 81 3.21 7.23 1.24
CA ALA A 81 3.96 8.45 1.54
C ALA A 81 4.23 9.29 0.28
N ARG A 82 4.65 8.65 -0.82
CA ARG A 82 4.89 9.33 -2.10
C ARG A 82 3.60 9.91 -2.70
N ALA A 83 2.49 9.18 -2.60
CA ALA A 83 1.18 9.66 -3.07
C ALA A 83 0.74 10.89 -2.28
N LYS A 84 0.85 10.86 -0.94
CA LYS A 84 0.54 12.02 -0.08
C LYS A 84 1.40 13.23 -0.41
N ALA A 85 2.71 13.06 -0.57
CA ALA A 85 3.62 14.15 -0.93
C ALA A 85 3.27 14.75 -2.31
N SER A 86 2.92 13.91 -3.30
CA SER A 86 2.54 14.39 -4.63
C SER A 86 1.22 15.16 -4.62
N GLU A 87 0.22 14.72 -3.85
CA GLU A 87 -1.05 15.43 -3.70
C GLU A 87 -0.87 16.78 -2.99
N GLN A 88 -0.03 16.82 -1.95
CA GLN A 88 0.28 18.07 -1.24
C GLN A 88 0.94 19.10 -2.17
N GLY A 89 1.92 18.67 -2.99
CA GLY A 89 2.57 19.56 -3.96
C GLY A 89 1.58 20.14 -4.98
N LYS A 90 0.75 19.29 -5.59
CA LYS A 90 -0.27 19.73 -6.58
C LYS A 90 -1.30 20.68 -5.97
N MET A 91 -1.72 20.43 -4.74
CA MET A 91 -2.67 21.31 -4.05
C MET A 91 -2.06 22.69 -3.79
N LYS A 92 -0.80 22.73 -3.36
CA LYS A 92 -0.06 23.98 -3.15
C LYS A 92 0.08 24.77 -4.46
N ASP A 93 0.52 24.12 -5.54
CA ASP A 93 0.68 24.76 -6.85
C ASP A 93 -0.66 25.31 -7.38
N ARG A 94 -1.76 24.57 -7.20
CA ARG A 94 -3.10 25.03 -7.57
C ARG A 94 -3.53 26.26 -6.78
N MET A 95 -3.23 26.30 -5.48
CA MET A 95 -3.59 27.42 -4.61
C MET A 95 -2.80 28.68 -5.00
N GLU A 96 -1.48 28.57 -5.20
CA GLU A 96 -0.63 29.68 -5.63
C GLU A 96 -1.07 30.23 -7.01
N ARG A 97 -1.48 29.34 -7.91
CA ARG A 97 -1.98 29.74 -9.22
C ARG A 97 -3.31 30.48 -9.14
N ALA A 98 -4.23 30.01 -8.30
CA ALA A 98 -5.51 30.68 -8.08
C ALA A 98 -5.34 32.08 -7.44
N THR A 99 -4.38 32.24 -6.52
CA THR A 99 -4.07 33.56 -5.95
C THR A 99 -3.51 34.52 -6.99
N LEU A 100 -2.56 34.06 -7.83
CA LEU A 100 -2.01 34.89 -8.91
C LEU A 100 -3.06 35.28 -9.96
N GLU A 101 -3.95 34.36 -10.32
CA GLU A 101 -5.06 34.65 -11.25
C GLU A 101 -6.00 35.72 -10.68
N SER A 102 -6.31 35.66 -9.38
CA SER A 102 -7.10 36.69 -8.69
C SER A 102 -6.40 38.05 -8.68
N GLU A 103 -5.10 38.09 -8.37
CA GLU A 103 -4.31 39.33 -8.41
C GLU A 103 -4.27 39.95 -9.81
N LEU A 104 -4.05 39.12 -10.85
CA LEU A 104 -4.09 39.59 -12.24
C LEU A 104 -5.47 40.13 -12.63
N HIS A 105 -6.54 39.47 -12.20
CA HIS A 105 -7.90 39.95 -12.44
C HIS A 105 -8.15 41.30 -11.76
N ASN A 106 -7.68 41.46 -10.52
CA ASN A 106 -7.78 42.73 -9.78
C ASN A 106 -6.99 43.85 -10.44
N LEU A 107 -5.74 43.59 -10.86
CA LEU A 107 -4.91 44.55 -11.59
C LEU A 107 -5.56 44.95 -12.92
N ARG A 108 -6.11 43.98 -13.66
CA ARG A 108 -6.84 44.26 -14.90
C ARG A 108 -8.05 45.16 -14.65
N ASN A 109 -8.89 44.81 -13.67
CA ASN A 109 -10.05 45.64 -13.31
C ASN A 109 -9.64 47.05 -12.86
N PHE A 110 -8.50 47.20 -12.19
CA PHE A 110 -7.97 48.52 -11.84
C PHE A 110 -7.60 49.32 -13.08
N VAL A 111 -6.85 48.73 -14.02
CA VAL A 111 -6.47 49.39 -15.28
C VAL A 111 -7.69 49.73 -16.14
N ASP A 112 -8.69 48.86 -16.20
CA ASP A 112 -9.92 49.09 -16.96
C ASP A 112 -10.79 50.22 -16.38
N ARG A 113 -10.61 50.55 -15.09
CA ARG A 113 -11.35 51.64 -14.42
C ARG A 113 -10.71 53.00 -14.55
N ILE A 114 -9.45 53.12 -14.97
CA ILE A 114 -8.83 54.44 -15.10
C ILE A 114 -9.32 55.10 -16.40
N PRO A 115 -9.79 56.36 -16.35
CA PRO A 115 -10.28 57.07 -17.53
C PRO A 115 -9.19 57.16 -18.63
N PRO A 116 -9.58 57.00 -19.91
CA PRO A 116 -8.63 56.98 -21.03
C PRO A 116 -7.84 58.29 -21.18
N GLU A 117 -8.39 59.42 -20.73
CA GLU A 117 -7.73 60.73 -20.73
C GLU A 117 -6.51 60.75 -19.79
N VAL A 118 -6.67 60.15 -18.61
CA VAL A 118 -5.60 60.03 -17.60
C VAL A 118 -4.49 59.09 -18.11
N LEU A 119 -4.85 57.97 -18.72
CA LEU A 119 -3.90 57.06 -19.38
C LEU A 119 -3.11 57.75 -20.49
N ALA A 120 -3.78 58.57 -21.32
CA ALA A 120 -3.14 59.32 -22.38
C ALA A 120 -2.15 60.36 -21.83
N GLN A 121 -2.49 61.03 -20.72
CA GLN A 121 -1.61 61.98 -20.05
C GLN A 121 -0.36 61.30 -19.47
N VAL A 122 -0.52 60.15 -18.80
CA VAL A 122 0.60 59.36 -18.27
C VAL A 122 1.52 58.88 -19.40
N LYS A 123 0.97 58.36 -20.51
CA LYS A 123 1.77 57.93 -21.68
C LYS A 123 2.54 59.08 -22.33
N ARG A 124 1.97 60.29 -22.38
CA ARG A 124 2.67 61.49 -22.86
C ARG A 124 3.82 61.85 -21.92
N GLN A 125 3.59 61.90 -20.61
CA GLN A 125 4.63 62.21 -19.62
C GLN A 125 5.80 61.22 -19.64
N GLN A 126 5.55 59.91 -19.74
CA GLN A 126 6.63 58.91 -19.86
C GLN A 126 7.46 59.05 -21.14
N ARG A 127 6.86 59.49 -22.24
CA ARG A 127 7.59 59.74 -23.50
C ARG A 127 8.46 61.01 -23.43
N HIS A 128 8.13 61.95 -22.56
CA HIS A 128 8.95 63.14 -22.33
C HIS A 128 10.15 62.83 -21.41
N THR A 129 9.96 62.02 -20.36
CA THR A 129 11.06 61.67 -19.43
C THR A 129 12.13 60.74 -20.01
N VAL A 130 11.81 59.94 -21.03
CA VAL A 130 12.79 59.10 -21.75
C VAL A 130 13.59 59.88 -22.79
N LYS A 131 13.09 61.05 -23.24
CA LYS A 131 13.81 61.92 -24.19
C LYS A 131 14.78 62.89 -23.52
N GLU A 132 14.72 63.04 -22.20
CA GLU A 132 15.60 63.91 -21.40
C GLU A 132 16.72 63.14 -20.66
N ARG A 133 16.89 61.85 -20.96
CA ARG A 133 18.05 61.03 -20.53
C ARG A 133 18.85 60.60 -21.76
#